data_AF-A0A7V9CB09-F1
#
_entry.id   AF-A0A7V9CB09-F1
#
_cell.length_a   1.000
_cell.length_b   1.000
_cell.length_c   1.000
_cell.angle_alpha   90.00
_cell.angle_beta   90.00
_cell.angle_gamma   90.00
#
_symmetry.space_group_name_H-M   'P 1'
#
loop_
_entity.id
_entity.type
_entity.pdbx_description
1 polymer ?
#
loop_
_entity_poly.entity_id
_entity_poly.type
_entity_poly.pdbx_seq_one_letter_code
_entity_poly.pdbx_strand_id
1 'polypeptide(L)'
;MPAVLVAAIQMEAVVADLAANLEQAERLGHEAGAAGAHWIVLPEFFTTGIGFVPELADAALAPDGEATQLLLALAARHGAWVGGSFLCRDSDGHVRNAFMLASPGGRIAGRHDKDLPTMWENSFYVGGEDAGIVDADGLPVGVALCWELMRTQTVRRLGGAVDLVVGGSGWWSMPQWPPATLVQRLERANAAT
;
A
#
# COMPACT_ATOMS: atom_id res chain seq x y z
N MET A 1 14.27 -24.35 0.16
CA MET A 1 14.49 -22.92 0.47
C MET A 1 14.01 -22.69 1.90
N PRO A 2 14.70 -21.87 2.71
CA PRO A 2 14.18 -21.49 4.02
C PRO A 2 12.82 -20.79 3.86
N ALA A 3 11.94 -20.93 4.86
CA ALA A 3 10.67 -20.23 4.87
C ALA A 3 10.91 -18.71 4.93
N VAL A 4 10.19 -17.96 4.10
CA VAL A 4 10.21 -16.49 4.12
C VAL A 4 8.99 -16.02 4.88
N LEU A 5 9.19 -15.26 5.97
CA LEU A 5 8.09 -14.64 6.71
C LEU A 5 7.70 -13.33 6.02
N VAL A 6 6.42 -13.20 5.70
CA VAL A 6 5.82 -12.03 5.06
C VAL A 6 4.75 -11.48 5.99
N ALA A 7 4.75 -10.17 6.20
CA ALA A 7 3.75 -9.45 6.98
C ALA A 7 2.93 -8.54 6.06
N ALA A 8 1.62 -8.81 5.97
CA ALA A 8 0.65 -7.87 5.41
C ALA A 8 0.08 -7.06 6.59
N ILE A 9 0.36 -5.76 6.61
CA ILE A 9 -0.06 -4.88 7.68
C ILE A 9 -1.50 -4.43 7.42
N GLN A 10 -2.33 -4.54 8.44
CA GLN A 10 -3.67 -3.99 8.46
C GLN A 10 -3.75 -2.90 9.53
N MET A 11 -4.24 -1.72 9.15
CA MET A 11 -4.47 -0.59 10.06
C MET A 11 -5.78 0.12 9.71
N GLU A 12 -6.43 0.66 10.73
CA GLU A 12 -7.58 1.55 10.57
C GLU A 12 -7.06 2.98 10.44
N ALA A 13 -6.79 3.39 9.20
CA ALA A 13 -6.28 4.72 8.91
C ALA A 13 -7.32 5.79 9.26
N VAL A 14 -6.90 6.81 10.00
CA VAL A 14 -7.69 8.00 10.31
C VAL A 14 -7.66 8.91 9.09
N VAL A 15 -8.84 9.19 8.52
CA VAL A 15 -8.94 9.93 7.25
C VAL A 15 -8.26 11.31 7.38
N ALA A 16 -7.29 11.55 6.49
CA ALA A 16 -6.48 12.77 6.37
C ALA A 16 -5.57 13.13 7.57
N ASP A 17 -5.40 12.24 8.56
CA ASP A 17 -4.49 12.47 9.69
C ASP A 17 -3.14 11.77 9.46
N LEU A 18 -2.22 12.50 8.81
CA LEU A 18 -0.88 11.99 8.47
C LEU A 18 -0.10 11.52 9.70
N ALA A 19 -0.12 12.31 10.78
CA ALA A 19 0.67 12.03 11.97
C ALA A 19 0.19 10.74 12.67
N ALA A 20 -1.11 10.61 12.90
CA ALA A 20 -1.68 9.43 13.54
C ALA A 20 -1.42 8.16 12.70
N ASN A 21 -1.55 8.28 11.37
CA ASN A 21 -1.38 7.16 10.47
C ASN A 21 0.09 6.71 10.34
N LEU A 22 1.03 7.65 10.26
CA LEU A 22 2.46 7.33 10.23
C LEU A 22 2.90 6.68 11.54
N GLU A 23 2.43 7.15 12.68
CA GLU A 23 2.69 6.53 13.99
C GLU A 23 2.17 5.09 14.04
N GLN A 24 0.94 4.84 13.57
CA GLN A 24 0.38 3.49 13.50
C GLN A 24 1.18 2.58 12.56
N ALA A 25 1.54 3.08 11.37
CA ALA A 25 2.31 2.34 10.37
C ALA A 25 3.71 1.99 10.88
N GLU A 26 4.39 2.92 11.55
CA GLU A 26 5.69 2.68 12.17
C GLU A 26 5.60 1.61 13.25
N ARG A 27 4.63 1.72 14.17
CA ARG A 27 4.45 0.74 15.25
C ARG A 27 4.21 -0.66 14.69
N LEU A 28 3.28 -0.82 13.76
CA LEU A 28 2.92 -2.11 13.16
C LEU A 28 4.06 -2.68 12.31
N GLY A 29 4.75 -1.82 11.55
CA GLY A 29 5.95 -2.20 10.80
C GLY A 29 7.07 -2.68 11.72
N HIS A 30 7.27 -2.01 12.85
CA HIS A 30 8.25 -2.42 13.85
C HIS A 30 7.91 -3.78 14.47
N GLU A 31 6.64 -4.02 14.80
CA GLU A 31 6.15 -5.31 15.32
C GLU A 31 6.41 -6.45 14.32
N ALA A 32 6.08 -6.24 13.04
CA ALA A 32 6.35 -7.21 11.99
C ALA A 32 7.85 -7.49 11.81
N GLY A 33 8.66 -6.44 11.77
CA GLY A 33 10.11 -6.57 11.65
C GLY A 33 10.74 -7.24 12.88
N ALA A 34 10.25 -6.98 14.09
CA ALA A 34 10.69 -7.65 15.31
C ALA A 34 10.30 -9.13 15.35
N ALA A 35 9.20 -9.52 14.69
CA ALA A 35 8.81 -10.91 14.48
C ALA A 35 9.66 -11.62 13.40
N GLY A 36 10.58 -10.91 12.74
CA GLY A 36 11.47 -11.46 11.72
C GLY A 36 10.89 -11.48 10.32
N ALA A 37 9.91 -10.62 10.01
CA ALA A 37 9.37 -10.50 8.66
C ALA A 37 10.45 -9.99 7.69
N HIS A 38 10.62 -10.70 6.57
CA HIS A 38 11.52 -10.30 5.48
C HIS A 38 10.83 -9.39 4.47
N TRP A 39 9.50 -9.40 4.47
CA TRP A 39 8.65 -8.52 3.67
C TRP A 39 7.60 -7.91 4.59
N ILE A 40 7.46 -6.59 4.56
CA ILE A 40 6.48 -5.83 5.36
C ILE A 40 5.73 -4.93 4.38
N VAL A 41 4.45 -5.21 4.16
CA VAL A 41 3.64 -4.48 3.20
C VAL A 41 2.53 -3.74 3.92
N LEU A 42 2.61 -2.40 3.89
CA LEU A 42 1.60 -1.47 4.38
C LEU A 42 0.44 -1.37 3.38
N PRO A 43 -0.78 -1.03 3.86
CA PRO A 43 -1.96 -0.96 3.01
C PRO A 43 -1.89 0.20 2.01
N GLU A 44 -2.87 0.22 1.11
CA GLU A 44 -3.04 1.34 0.19
C GLU A 44 -3.48 2.59 0.96
N PHE A 45 -2.92 3.75 0.61
CA PHE A 45 -3.17 5.02 1.31
C PHE A 45 -2.85 4.98 2.80
N PHE A 46 -1.80 4.26 3.21
CA PHE A 46 -1.51 4.05 4.64
C PHE A 46 -1.29 5.36 5.43
N THR A 47 -0.95 6.45 4.75
CA THR A 47 -0.70 7.76 5.37
C THR A 47 -1.97 8.58 5.58
N THR A 48 -3.03 8.33 4.81
CA THR A 48 -4.20 9.22 4.78
C THR A 48 -5.53 8.50 4.95
N GLY A 49 -5.59 7.19 4.75
CA GLY A 49 -6.83 6.53 4.34
C GLY A 49 -7.38 7.13 3.04
N ILE A 50 -8.63 6.82 2.71
CA ILE A 50 -9.28 7.34 1.51
C ILE A 50 -10.77 7.62 1.80
N GLY A 51 -11.25 8.79 1.38
CA GLY A 51 -12.64 9.24 1.54
C GLY A 51 -12.95 10.40 0.59
N PHE A 52 -14.22 10.62 0.25
CA PHE A 52 -14.59 11.78 -0.57
C PHE A 52 -14.73 13.05 0.29
N VAL A 53 -13.58 13.50 0.81
CA VAL A 53 -13.48 14.66 1.71
C VAL A 53 -12.37 15.62 1.23
N PRO A 54 -12.55 16.94 1.36
CA PRO A 54 -11.62 17.92 0.79
C PRO A 54 -10.22 17.87 1.41
N GLU A 55 -10.10 17.46 2.67
CA GLU A 55 -8.84 17.42 3.43
C GLU A 55 -7.78 16.54 2.75
N LEU A 56 -8.19 15.51 2.00
CA LEU A 56 -7.27 14.64 1.29
C LEU A 56 -6.56 15.32 0.11
N ALA A 57 -7.12 16.39 -0.46
CA ALA A 57 -6.49 17.11 -1.55
C ALA A 57 -5.15 17.76 -1.12
N ASP A 58 -5.07 18.14 0.16
CA ASP A 58 -3.91 18.80 0.77
C ASP A 58 -3.00 17.83 1.54
N ALA A 59 -3.42 16.58 1.72
CA ALA A 59 -2.69 15.56 2.48
C ALA A 59 -1.67 14.76 1.64
N ALA A 60 -1.44 15.13 0.38
CA ALA A 60 -0.45 14.46 -0.47
C ALA A 60 0.99 14.81 -0.03
N LEU A 61 1.86 13.81 0.02
CA LEU A 61 3.25 13.92 0.45
C LEU A 61 4.21 13.97 -0.73
N ALA A 62 5.38 14.58 -0.53
CA ALA A 62 6.46 14.55 -1.52
C ALA A 62 7.04 13.13 -1.69
N PRO A 63 7.62 12.77 -2.86
CA PRO A 63 8.14 11.44 -3.12
C PRO A 63 9.27 11.01 -2.17
N ASP A 64 10.04 11.96 -1.65
CA ASP A 64 11.13 11.78 -0.69
C ASP A 64 10.76 12.20 0.74
N GLY A 65 9.48 12.47 0.98
CA GLY A 65 8.91 12.92 2.25
C GLY A 65 8.76 11.83 3.31
N GLU A 66 8.04 12.16 4.38
CA GLU A 66 7.94 11.37 5.62
C GLU A 66 7.47 9.92 5.40
N ALA A 67 6.55 9.67 4.45
CA ALA A 67 6.11 8.32 4.11
C ALA A 67 7.26 7.46 3.58
N THR A 68 8.03 7.99 2.63
CA THR A 68 9.21 7.30 2.06
C THR A 68 10.30 7.13 3.10
N GLN A 69 10.55 8.13 3.95
CA GLN A 69 11.52 8.02 5.04
C GLN A 69 11.14 6.94 6.05
N LEU A 70 9.85 6.81 6.39
CA LEU A 70 9.34 5.73 7.25
C LEU A 70 9.62 4.35 6.63
N LEU A 71 9.31 4.16 5.34
CA LEU A 71 9.57 2.90 4.64
C LEU A 71 11.07 2.55 4.66
N LEU A 72 11.93 3.52 4.35
CA LEU A 72 13.39 3.35 4.38
C LEU A 72 13.91 3.00 5.78
N ALA A 73 13.39 3.69 6.81
CA ALA A 73 13.79 3.47 8.19
C ALA A 73 13.41 2.06 8.67
N LEU A 74 12.19 1.61 8.39
CA LEU A 74 11.74 0.23 8.70
C LEU A 74 12.59 -0.80 7.96
N ALA A 75 12.85 -0.59 6.66
CA ALA A 75 13.61 -1.50 5.83
C ALA A 75 15.05 -1.67 6.33
N ALA A 76 15.75 -0.56 6.57
CA ALA A 76 17.12 -0.57 7.07
C ALA A 76 17.22 -1.14 8.49
N ARG A 77 16.27 -0.80 9.37
CA ARG A 77 16.26 -1.28 10.77
C ARG A 77 16.06 -2.78 10.88
N HIS A 78 15.19 -3.34 10.05
CA HIS A 78 14.79 -4.75 10.14
C HIS A 78 15.44 -5.64 9.08
N GLY A 79 16.22 -5.08 8.15
CA GLY A 79 16.80 -5.84 7.04
C GLY A 79 15.71 -6.47 6.16
N ALA A 80 14.60 -5.76 5.98
CA ALA A 80 13.40 -6.26 5.31
C ALA A 80 13.06 -5.42 4.07
N TRP A 81 12.37 -6.03 3.11
CA TRP A 81 11.69 -5.31 2.05
C TRP A 81 10.42 -4.68 2.62
N VAL A 82 10.28 -3.36 2.48
CA VAL A 82 9.13 -2.63 3.05
C VAL A 82 8.45 -1.83 1.97
N GLY A 83 7.16 -2.03 1.78
CA GLY A 83 6.40 -1.30 0.77
C GLY A 83 5.06 -0.80 1.27
N GLY A 84 4.54 0.23 0.63
CA GLY A 84 3.25 0.85 0.97
C GLY A 84 2.91 1.94 -0.01
N SER A 85 1.62 2.26 -0.14
CA SER A 85 1.17 3.34 -1.02
C SER A 85 0.61 4.56 -0.30
N PHE A 86 0.82 5.72 -0.90
CA PHE A 86 0.31 7.00 -0.39
C PHE A 86 -0.02 7.95 -1.55
N LEU A 87 -0.79 9.00 -1.25
CA LEU A 87 -0.98 10.11 -2.17
C LEU A 87 0.34 10.87 -2.30
N CYS A 88 1.03 10.69 -3.42
CA CYS A 88 2.36 11.22 -3.69
C CYS A 88 2.24 12.38 -4.69
N ARG A 89 2.64 13.59 -4.28
CA ARG A 89 2.69 14.77 -5.14
C ARG A 89 4.05 14.91 -5.79
N ASP A 90 4.12 14.65 -7.08
CA ASP A 90 5.35 14.72 -7.86
C ASP A 90 5.75 16.16 -8.20
N SER A 91 7.00 16.34 -8.67
CA SER A 91 7.54 17.64 -9.05
C SER A 91 6.82 18.29 -10.24
N ASP A 92 6.05 17.52 -11.02
CA ASP A 92 5.18 18.01 -12.10
C ASP A 92 3.85 18.60 -11.57
N GLY A 93 3.62 18.53 -10.26
CA GLY A 93 2.43 19.03 -9.57
C GLY A 93 1.28 18.04 -9.50
N HIS A 94 1.35 16.92 -10.22
CA HIS A 94 0.33 15.87 -10.17
C HIS A 94 0.46 15.02 -8.91
N VAL A 95 -0.68 14.52 -8.44
CA VAL A 95 -0.73 13.53 -7.37
C VAL A 95 -0.97 12.17 -7.99
N ARG A 96 -0.34 11.13 -7.45
CA ARG A 96 -0.53 9.71 -7.82
C ARG A 96 -0.72 8.89 -6.56
N ASN A 97 -1.45 7.78 -6.68
CA ASN A 97 -1.41 6.73 -5.66
C ASN A 97 -0.16 5.89 -5.91
N ALA A 98 0.93 6.26 -5.25
CA ALA A 98 2.26 5.71 -5.49
C ALA A 98 2.60 4.68 -4.43
N PHE A 99 2.82 3.43 -4.84
CA PHE A 99 3.46 2.41 -4.02
C PHE A 99 4.97 2.51 -4.16
N MET A 100 5.67 2.66 -3.05
CA MET A 100 7.13 2.64 -3.00
C MET A 100 7.60 1.31 -2.40
N LEU A 101 8.67 0.72 -2.93
CA LEU A 101 9.32 -0.44 -2.35
C LEU A 101 10.73 -0.08 -1.87
N ALA A 102 10.94 -0.07 -0.56
CA ALA A 102 12.23 0.10 0.09
C ALA A 102 12.94 -1.24 0.26
N SER A 103 14.24 -1.28 -0.05
CA SER A 103 15.08 -2.45 0.10
C SER A 103 15.72 -2.52 1.50
N PRO A 104 16.12 -3.73 1.95
CA PRO A 104 16.90 -3.91 3.19
C PRO A 104 18.16 -3.03 3.28
N GLY A 105 18.71 -2.64 2.13
CA GLY A 105 19.89 -1.77 2.04
C GLY A 105 19.61 -0.28 2.26
N GLY A 106 18.37 0.11 2.58
CA GLY A 106 18.00 1.50 2.85
C GLY A 106 17.90 2.38 1.62
N ARG A 107 17.45 1.83 0.48
CA ARG A 107 17.14 2.59 -0.74
C ARG A 107 15.76 2.23 -1.27
N ILE A 108 15.13 3.13 -2.03
CA ILE A 108 13.95 2.77 -2.82
C ILE A 108 14.42 1.93 -4.02
N ALA A 109 13.91 0.71 -4.12
CA ALA A 109 14.19 -0.20 -5.23
C ALA A 109 13.30 0.07 -6.44
N GLY A 110 12.07 0.54 -6.21
CA GLY A 110 11.18 0.94 -7.28
C GLY A 110 9.88 1.54 -6.76
N ARG A 111 9.07 1.94 -7.72
CA ARG A 111 7.78 2.59 -7.53
C ARG A 111 6.79 2.03 -8.54
N HIS A 112 5.53 1.94 -8.14
CA HIS A 112 4.40 1.75 -9.04
C HIS A 112 3.32 2.78 -8.74
N ASP A 113 2.83 3.48 -9.76
CA ASP A 113 1.67 4.35 -9.66
C ASP A 113 0.43 3.61 -10.14
N LYS A 114 -0.61 3.52 -9.30
CA LYS A 114 -1.86 2.82 -9.63
C LYS A 114 -2.37 3.26 -11.00
N ASP A 115 -2.68 2.30 -11.87
CA ASP A 115 -3.04 2.53 -13.28
C ASP A 115 -4.14 3.58 -13.44
N LEU A 116 -5.21 3.42 -12.66
CA LEU A 116 -6.44 4.19 -12.80
C LEU A 116 -7.02 4.47 -11.41
N PRO A 117 -7.45 5.73 -11.15
CA PRO A 117 -8.26 6.02 -9.99
C PRO A 117 -9.54 5.20 -9.95
N THR A 118 -9.94 4.78 -8.75
CA THR A 118 -11.17 4.00 -8.53
C THR A 118 -12.31 4.91 -8.10
N MET A 119 -13.38 4.95 -8.89
CA MET A 119 -14.57 5.76 -8.59
C MET A 119 -14.24 7.24 -8.37
N TRP A 120 -14.50 7.78 -7.18
CA TRP A 120 -14.30 9.19 -6.83
C TRP A 120 -12.84 9.53 -6.48
N GLU A 121 -11.95 8.53 -6.40
CA GLU A 121 -10.51 8.75 -6.21
C GLU A 121 -9.89 9.65 -7.29
N ASN A 122 -10.50 9.73 -8.48
CA ASN A 122 -10.07 10.61 -9.57
C ASN A 122 -10.12 12.11 -9.23
N SER A 123 -10.75 12.47 -8.11
CA SER A 123 -10.76 13.83 -7.58
C SER A 123 -9.44 14.19 -6.90
N PHE A 124 -8.64 13.20 -6.52
CA PHE A 124 -7.43 13.39 -5.72
C PHE A 124 -6.13 13.11 -6.47
N TYR A 125 -6.15 12.23 -7.47
CA TYR A 125 -4.93 11.82 -8.17
C TYR A 125 -5.17 11.36 -9.62
N VAL A 126 -4.09 11.33 -10.40
CA VAL A 126 -4.06 10.84 -11.80
C VAL A 126 -3.43 9.45 -11.89
N GLY A 127 -3.78 8.71 -12.95
CA GLY A 127 -3.25 7.36 -13.17
C GLY A 127 -1.74 7.31 -13.47
N GLY A 128 -1.15 6.13 -13.24
CA GLY A 128 0.19 5.76 -13.64
C GLY A 128 0.26 5.11 -15.02
N GLU A 129 1.46 5.09 -15.61
CA GLU A 129 1.74 4.44 -16.91
C GLU A 129 2.91 3.44 -16.82
N ASP A 130 3.42 3.17 -15.62
CA ASP A 130 4.55 2.28 -15.43
C ASP A 130 4.16 0.79 -15.55
N ALA A 131 5.18 -0.08 -15.59
CA ALA A 131 4.99 -1.51 -15.79
C ALA A 131 4.41 -2.23 -14.56
N GLY A 132 4.42 -1.61 -13.37
CA GLY A 132 4.06 -2.24 -12.11
C GLY A 132 4.98 -3.40 -11.74
N ILE A 133 6.23 -3.39 -12.20
CA ILE A 133 7.24 -4.43 -11.90
C ILE A 133 8.49 -3.76 -11.35
N VAL A 134 8.94 -4.24 -10.18
CA VAL A 134 10.14 -3.78 -9.48
C VAL A 134 11.09 -4.97 -9.31
N ASP A 135 12.39 -4.76 -9.56
CA ASP A 135 13.42 -5.76 -9.26
C ASP A 135 13.81 -5.68 -7.78
N ALA A 136 13.64 -6.79 -7.07
CA ALA A 136 14.03 -6.95 -5.67
C ALA A 136 15.23 -7.91 -5.57
N ASP A 137 16.41 -7.41 -5.95
CA ASP A 137 17.68 -8.15 -5.99
C ASP A 137 17.58 -9.44 -6.84
N GLY A 138 17.05 -9.29 -8.07
CA GLY A 138 16.87 -10.39 -9.02
C GLY A 138 15.54 -11.14 -8.88
N LEU A 139 14.70 -10.81 -7.90
CA LEU A 139 13.31 -11.26 -7.81
C LEU A 139 12.40 -10.23 -8.53
N PRO A 140 11.72 -10.58 -9.64
CA PRO A 140 10.76 -9.70 -10.26
C PRO A 140 9.47 -9.64 -9.42
N VAL A 141 9.20 -8.47 -8.86
CA VAL A 141 8.04 -8.21 -7.99
C VAL A 141 7.02 -7.36 -8.73
N GLY A 142 5.83 -7.91 -8.91
CA GLY A 142 4.67 -7.16 -9.38
C GLY A 142 4.06 -6.35 -8.25
N VAL A 143 3.56 -5.16 -8.57
CA VAL A 143 2.76 -4.34 -7.65
C VAL A 143 1.35 -4.19 -8.20
N ALA A 144 0.35 -4.39 -7.35
CA ALA A 144 -1.06 -4.16 -7.69
C ALA A 144 -1.82 -3.54 -6.51
N LEU A 145 -2.47 -2.42 -6.74
CA LEU A 145 -3.19 -1.65 -5.73
C LEU A 145 -4.71 -1.81 -5.88
N CYS A 146 -5.34 -2.35 -4.83
CA CYS A 146 -6.78 -2.44 -4.66
C CYS A 146 -7.50 -2.95 -5.91
N TRP A 147 -8.18 -2.08 -6.65
CA TRP A 147 -8.98 -2.46 -7.81
C TRP A 147 -8.16 -3.09 -8.94
N GLU A 148 -6.84 -2.88 -8.98
CA GLU A 148 -5.95 -3.56 -9.94
C GLU A 148 -5.93 -5.08 -9.76
N LEU A 149 -6.16 -5.57 -8.54
CA LEU A 149 -6.26 -7.01 -8.25
C LEU A 149 -7.42 -7.70 -8.99
N MET A 150 -8.40 -6.93 -9.48
CA MET A 150 -9.56 -7.44 -10.21
C MET A 150 -9.56 -7.06 -11.69
N ARG A 151 -8.54 -6.34 -12.17
CA ARG A 151 -8.48 -5.87 -13.57
C ARG A 151 -7.72 -6.85 -14.45
N THR A 152 -8.31 -7.19 -15.59
CA THR A 152 -7.67 -8.09 -16.58
C THR A 152 -6.39 -7.50 -17.17
N GLN A 153 -6.28 -6.17 -17.27
CA GLN A 153 -5.07 -5.49 -17.73
C GLN A 153 -3.87 -5.78 -16.81
N THR A 154 -4.06 -5.74 -15.49
CA THR A 154 -3.02 -6.01 -14.49
C THR A 154 -2.60 -7.47 -14.57
N VAL A 155 -3.56 -8.39 -14.67
CA VAL A 155 -3.28 -9.83 -14.87
C VAL A 155 -2.47 -10.08 -16.15
N ARG A 156 -2.81 -9.40 -17.25
CA ARG A 156 -2.07 -9.52 -18.52
C ARG A 156 -0.66 -8.95 -18.44
N ARG A 157 -0.47 -7.85 -17.69
CA ARG A 157 0.82 -7.19 -17.52
C ARG A 157 1.77 -8.00 -16.64
N LEU A 158 1.27 -8.53 -15.52
CA LEU A 158 2.10 -9.24 -14.53
C LEU A 158 2.21 -10.75 -14.82
N GLY A 159 1.24 -11.32 -15.53
CA GLY A 159 1.17 -12.77 -15.78
C GLY A 159 2.38 -13.31 -16.51
N GLY A 160 3.14 -14.19 -15.84
CA GLY A 160 4.37 -14.78 -16.38
C GLY A 160 5.60 -13.87 -16.36
N ALA A 161 5.47 -12.65 -15.85
CA ALA A 161 6.56 -11.67 -15.76
C ALA A 161 7.13 -11.50 -14.34
N VAL A 162 6.42 -11.98 -13.32
CA VAL A 162 6.76 -11.78 -11.90
C VAL A 162 6.64 -13.08 -11.11
N ASP A 163 7.43 -13.18 -10.05
CA ASP A 163 7.44 -14.33 -9.12
C ASP A 163 6.69 -14.04 -7.81
N LEU A 164 6.50 -12.76 -7.49
CA LEU A 164 5.78 -12.27 -6.32
C LEU A 164 4.91 -11.08 -6.73
N VAL A 165 3.70 -10.98 -6.17
CA VAL A 165 2.89 -9.76 -6.25
C VAL A 165 2.72 -9.21 -4.84
N VAL A 166 3.04 -7.93 -4.66
CA VAL A 166 2.80 -7.17 -3.43
C VAL A 166 1.83 -6.02 -3.70
N GLY A 167 1.25 -5.47 -2.66
CA GLY A 167 0.35 -4.33 -2.79
C GLY A 167 -0.51 -4.17 -1.55
N GLY A 168 -1.51 -3.30 -1.65
CA GLY A 168 -2.44 -3.02 -0.57
C GLY A 168 -3.82 -2.66 -1.12
N SER A 169 -4.80 -2.61 -0.22
CA SER A 169 -6.13 -2.10 -0.52
C SER A 169 -6.64 -1.21 0.60
N GLY A 170 -7.41 -0.19 0.24
CA GLY A 170 -8.18 0.64 1.16
C GLY A 170 -9.69 0.42 0.98
N TRP A 171 -10.15 -0.83 1.08
CA TRP A 171 -11.57 -1.16 0.88
C TRP A 171 -12.39 -0.79 2.11
N TRP A 172 -13.53 -0.13 1.92
CA TRP A 172 -14.48 0.09 3.01
C TRP A 172 -15.05 -1.23 3.52
N SER A 173 -15.31 -1.32 4.82
CA SER A 173 -16.09 -2.44 5.39
C SER A 173 -17.43 -2.56 4.69
N MET A 174 -17.96 -3.78 4.55
CA MET A 174 -19.23 -3.96 3.87
C MET A 174 -20.31 -3.17 4.60
N PRO A 175 -21.07 -2.31 3.90
CA PRO A 175 -22.17 -1.59 4.51
C PRO A 175 -23.14 -2.60 5.14
N GLN A 176 -23.74 -2.24 6.28
CA GLN A 176 -24.70 -3.08 7.01
C GLN A 176 -26.04 -3.15 6.27
N TRP A 177 -26.05 -3.75 5.08
CA TRP A 177 -27.26 -3.93 4.29
C TRP A 177 -28.19 -4.95 4.95
N PRO A 178 -29.51 -4.72 4.89
CA PRO A 178 -30.47 -5.71 5.34
C PRO A 178 -30.36 -6.99 4.48
N PRO A 179 -30.41 -8.18 5.09
CA PRO A 179 -30.54 -8.43 6.52
C PRO A 179 -29.19 -8.33 7.27
N ALA A 180 -29.09 -7.40 8.21
CA ALA A 180 -27.86 -7.07 8.93
C ALA A 180 -27.22 -8.26 9.68
N THR A 181 -28.02 -9.23 10.10
CA THR A 181 -27.55 -10.45 10.79
C THR A 181 -26.64 -11.31 9.91
N LEU A 182 -26.90 -11.36 8.60
CA LEU A 182 -26.06 -12.09 7.65
C LEU A 182 -24.73 -11.36 7.46
N VAL A 183 -24.77 -10.05 7.24
CA VAL A 183 -23.57 -9.22 7.03
C VAL A 183 -22.68 -9.21 8.26
N GLN A 184 -23.24 -9.00 9.46
CA GLN A 184 -22.49 -9.03 10.73
C GLN A 184 -21.88 -10.40 11.05
N ARG A 185 -22.46 -11.49 10.54
CA ARG A 185 -21.87 -12.83 10.69
C ARG A 185 -20.64 -12.99 9.80
N LEU A 186 -20.70 -12.50 8.56
CA LEU A 186 -19.57 -12.52 7.63
C LEU A 186 -18.44 -11.62 8.12
N GLU A 187 -18.75 -10.40 8.59
CA GLU A 187 -17.76 -9.46 9.13
C GLU A 187 -17.01 -10.00 10.35
N ARG A 188 -17.71 -10.65 11.30
CA ARG A 188 -17.05 -11.28 12.46
C ARG A 188 -16.10 -12.42 12.08
N ALA A 189 -16.37 -13.11 10.98
CA ALA A 189 -15.46 -14.14 10.48
C ALA A 189 -14.21 -13.52 9.86
N ASN A 190 -14.35 -12.40 9.14
CA ASN A 190 -13.23 -11.67 8.54
C ASN A 190 -12.33 -11.01 9.61
N ALA A 191 -12.90 -10.49 10.71
CA ALA A 191 -12.11 -9.87 11.78
C ALA A 191 -11.26 -10.88 12.60
N ALA A 192 -11.47 -12.18 12.41
CA ALA A 192 -10.76 -13.25 13.14
C ALA A 192 -9.61 -13.88 12.33
N THR A 193 -9.39 -13.42 11.09
CA THR A 193 -8.30 -13.85 10.19
C THR A 193 -7.23 -12.79 10.09
#